data_AF-A0A920G4G6-F1
#
_entry.id   AF-A0A920G4G6-F1
#
_cell.length_a   1.000
_cell.length_b   1.000
_cell.length_c   1.000
_cell.angle_alpha   90.00
_cell.angle_beta   90.00
_cell.angle_gamma   90.00
#
_symmetry.space_group_name_H-M   'P 1'
#
loop_
_entity.id
_entity.type
_entity.pdbx_description
1 polymer ?
#
loop_
_entity_poly.entity_id
_entity_poly.type
_entity_poly.pdbx_seq_one_letter_code
_entity_poly.pdbx_strand_id
1 'polypeptide(L)'
;MVRRTDGSSTSRLLREGKGGDFEGGPNIPEVQPGSLEGSSINVAEQLVGFMDMSRSFEIKIKMINEMKELDDSGTTMMRYA
;
A
#
# COMPACT_ATOMS: atom_id res chain seq x y z
N MET A 1 -18.20 15.90 4.91
CA MET A 1 -17.39 14.66 4.86
C MET A 1 -16.82 14.51 3.46
N VAL A 2 -15.54 14.20 3.30
CA VAL A 2 -14.94 13.90 1.98
C VAL A 2 -14.78 12.40 1.89
N ARG A 3 -15.44 11.76 0.91
CA ARG A 3 -15.30 10.33 0.67
C ARG A 3 -13.97 10.10 -0.02
N ARG A 4 -13.08 9.32 0.61
CA ARG A 4 -11.81 8.92 0.00
C ARG A 4 -12.04 7.80 -1.01
N THR A 5 -11.08 7.64 -1.92
CA THR A 5 -11.05 6.56 -2.92
C THR A 5 -10.87 5.18 -2.29
N ASP A 6 -10.37 5.10 -1.05
CA ASP A 6 -10.17 3.88 -0.26
C ASP A 6 -11.38 3.50 0.62
N GLY A 7 -12.53 4.18 0.44
CA GLY A 7 -13.77 3.89 1.18
C GLY A 7 -13.79 4.36 2.63
N SER A 8 -12.67 4.87 3.17
CA SER A 8 -12.60 5.40 4.53
C SER A 8 -13.01 6.87 4.57
N SER A 9 -13.88 7.23 5.52
CA SER A 9 -14.29 8.63 5.72
C SER A 9 -13.31 9.30 6.67
N THR A 10 -12.23 9.90 6.17
CA THR A 10 -11.40 10.79 7.00
C THR A 10 -11.90 12.22 6.89
N SER A 11 -12.03 12.91 8.01
CA SER A 11 -12.33 14.34 8.03
C SER A 11 -11.18 15.14 7.36
N ARG A 12 -11.53 16.28 6.76
CA ARG A 12 -10.55 17.23 6.19
C ARG A 12 -9.53 17.71 7.24
N LEU A 13 -9.89 17.65 8.53
CA LEU A 13 -9.10 18.14 9.67
C LEU A 13 -7.94 17.20 10.05
N LEU A 14 -8.06 15.90 9.80
CA LEU A 14 -6.97 14.94 10.08
C LEU A 14 -5.77 15.14 9.14
N ARG A 15 -5.94 15.88 8.03
CA ARG A 15 -4.85 16.29 7.14
C ARG A 15 -3.92 17.33 7.79
N GLU A 16 -4.38 18.05 8.82
CA GLU A 16 -3.65 19.18 9.44
C GLU A 16 -3.08 18.85 10.83
N GLY A 17 -3.05 17.57 11.24
CA GLY A 17 -2.30 17.13 12.42
C GLY A 17 -2.84 17.61 13.78
N LYS A 18 -4.03 18.22 13.83
CA LYS A 18 -4.68 18.57 15.09
C LYS A 18 -5.52 17.39 15.57
N GLY A 19 -4.93 16.59 16.46
CA GLY A 19 -5.64 15.57 17.20
C GLY A 19 -6.73 16.21 18.07
N GLY A 20 -7.98 15.99 17.71
CA GLY A 20 -9.17 16.44 18.41
C GLY A 20 -10.34 15.55 18.04
N ASP A 21 -11.31 15.43 18.95
CA ASP A 21 -12.52 14.64 18.74
C ASP A 21 -13.37 15.20 17.57
N PHE A 22 -14.15 14.34 16.95
CA PHE A 22 -14.97 14.70 15.79
C PHE A 22 -16.23 15.44 16.24
N GLU A 23 -16.64 16.50 15.54
CA GLU A 23 -17.99 17.03 15.70
C GLU A 23 -19.00 15.93 15.32
N GLY A 24 -19.85 15.54 16.26
CA GLY A 24 -20.90 14.55 16.03
C GLY A 24 -21.78 14.97 14.84
N GLY A 25 -21.97 14.06 13.89
CA GLY A 25 -22.90 14.29 12.79
C GLY A 25 -24.34 14.44 13.29
N PRO A 26 -25.27 14.90 12.44
CA PRO A 26 -26.67 15.14 12.84
C PRO A 26 -27.41 13.87 13.29
N ASN A 27 -26.88 12.69 12.99
CA ASN A 27 -27.44 11.40 13.39
C ASN A 27 -26.54 10.76 14.45
N ILE A 28 -27.17 10.25 15.51
CA ILE A 28 -26.49 9.50 16.57
C ILE A 28 -26.14 8.11 16.03
N PRO A 29 -24.90 7.61 16.18
CA PRO A 29 -24.54 6.24 15.80
C PRO A 29 -25.42 5.22 16.55
N GLU A 30 -26.03 4.30 15.82
CA GLU A 30 -26.90 3.25 16.39
C GLU A 30 -26.25 1.87 16.22
N VAL A 31 -26.32 1.05 17.27
CA VAL A 31 -25.83 -0.34 17.23
C VAL A 31 -26.95 -1.22 16.71
N GLN A 32 -26.73 -1.90 15.58
CA GLN A 32 -27.67 -2.88 15.04
C GLN A 32 -27.36 -4.28 15.58
N PRO A 33 -28.13 -4.81 16.56
CA PRO A 33 -27.89 -6.16 17.09
C PRO A 33 -28.10 -7.21 16.00
N GLY A 34 -27.17 -8.17 15.90
CA GLY A 34 -27.19 -9.24 14.88
C GLY A 34 -26.58 -8.84 13.53
N SER A 35 -26.08 -7.62 13.38
CA SER A 35 -25.32 -7.21 12.20
C SER A 35 -23.90 -7.80 12.23
N LEU A 36 -23.47 -8.41 11.11
CA LEU A 36 -22.08 -8.82 10.89
C LEU A 36 -21.51 -7.92 9.79
N GLU A 37 -20.68 -6.95 10.19
CA GLU A 37 -20.00 -6.08 9.25
C GLU A 37 -19.04 -6.91 8.37
N GLY A 38 -19.38 -7.01 7.08
CA GLY A 38 -18.53 -7.68 6.10
C GLY A 38 -17.21 -6.94 5.88
N SER A 39 -16.22 -7.66 5.35
CA SER A 39 -14.94 -7.04 5.01
C SER A 39 -15.15 -5.95 3.96
N SER A 40 -14.62 -4.75 4.21
CA SER A 40 -14.65 -3.63 3.27
C SER A 40 -13.65 -3.78 2.10
N ILE A 41 -13.04 -4.97 1.97
CA ILE A 41 -11.93 -5.23 1.05
C ILE A 41 -12.46 -5.79 -0.27
N ASN A 42 -12.06 -5.17 -1.38
CA ASN A 42 -12.26 -5.74 -2.71
C ASN A 42 -11.16 -6.76 -3.01
N VAL A 43 -11.51 -8.05 -3.02
CA VAL A 43 -10.56 -9.14 -3.24
C VAL A 43 -9.90 -9.07 -4.62
N ALA A 44 -10.63 -8.66 -5.68
CA ALA A 44 -10.08 -8.59 -7.02
C ALA A 44 -8.97 -7.52 -7.13
N GLU A 45 -9.17 -6.37 -6.50
CA GLU A 45 -8.18 -5.28 -6.46
C GLU A 45 -6.92 -5.70 -5.68
N GLN A 46 -7.10 -6.40 -4.55
CA GLN A 46 -5.97 -6.92 -3.77
C GLN A 46 -5.16 -7.96 -4.54
N LEU A 47 -5.81 -8.84 -5.30
CA LEU A 47 -5.12 -9.84 -6.12
C LEU A 47 -4.29 -9.18 -7.25
N VAL A 48 -4.81 -8.12 -7.88
CA VAL A 48 -4.04 -7.35 -8.86
C VAL A 48 -2.85 -6.67 -8.21
N GLY A 49 -3.04 -6.05 -7.04
CA GLY A 49 -1.93 -5.47 -6.27
C GLY A 49 -0.86 -6.50 -5.90
N PHE A 50 -1.26 -7.73 -5.58
CA PHE A 50 -0.32 -8.82 -5.32
C PHE A 50 0.46 -9.23 -6.59
N MET A 51 -0.20 -9.29 -7.75
CA MET A 51 0.47 -9.58 -9.03
C MET A 51 1.53 -8.52 -9.38
N ASP A 52 1.22 -7.24 -9.19
CA ASP A 52 2.17 -6.16 -9.44
C ASP A 52 3.36 -6.18 -8.47
N MET A 53 3.12 -6.55 -7.21
CA MET A 53 4.18 -6.77 -6.23
C MET A 53 5.10 -7.93 -6.63
N SER A 54 4.53 -9.05 -7.08
CA SER A 54 5.28 -10.22 -7.55
C SER A 54 6.17 -9.87 -8.75
N ARG A 55 5.63 -9.18 -9.76
CA ARG A 55 6.41 -8.72 -10.92
C ARG A 55 7.55 -7.79 -10.52
N SER A 56 7.27 -6.84 -9.61
CA SER A 56 8.28 -5.90 -9.11
C SER A 56 9.40 -6.62 -8.35
N PHE A 57 9.07 -7.67 -7.59
CA PHE A 57 10.04 -8.47 -6.87
C PHE A 57 10.97 -9.24 -7.82
N GLU A 58 10.42 -9.86 -8.87
CA GLU A 58 11.23 -10.57 -9.87
C GLU A 58 12.21 -9.64 -10.60
N ILE A 59 11.75 -8.45 -11.01
CA ILE A 59 12.62 -7.46 -11.68
C ILE A 59 13.75 -7.02 -10.75
N LYS A 60 13.46 -6.78 -9.46
CA LYS A 60 14.48 -6.41 -8.47
C LYS A 60 15.55 -7.49 -8.32
N ILE A 61 15.16 -8.76 -8.26
CA ILE A 61 16.13 -9.87 -8.19
C ILE A 61 16.99 -9.93 -9.46
N LYS A 62 16.36 -9.82 -10.64
CA LYS A 62 17.11 -9.82 -11.92
C LYS A 62 18.12 -8.69 -11.98
N MET A 63 17.72 -7.48 -11.58
CA MET A 63 18.62 -6.31 -11.53
C MET A 63 19.81 -6.54 -10.59
N ILE A 64 19.58 -7.12 -9.41
CA ILE A 64 20.67 -7.45 -8.47
C ILE A 64 21.62 -8.48 -9.09
N ASN A 65 21.10 -9.50 -9.78
CA ASN A 65 21.93 -10.49 -10.46
C ASN A 65 22.76 -9.87 -11.60
N GLU A 66 22.16 -9.02 -12.44
CA GLU A 66 22.87 -8.29 -13.50
C GLU A 66 23.96 -7.38 -12.92
N MET A 67 23.67 -6.66 -11.82
CA MET A 67 24.68 -5.85 -11.13
C MET A 67 25.85 -6.68 -10.62
N LYS A 68 25.57 -7.87 -10.09
CA LYS A 68 26.60 -8.79 -9.63
C LYS A 68 27.46 -9.31 -10.78
N GLU A 69 26.84 -9.73 -11.88
CA GLU A 69 27.58 -10.17 -13.08
C GLU A 69 28.44 -9.04 -13.65
N LEU A 70 27.91 -7.80 -13.67
CA LEU A 70 28.64 -6.62 -14.10
C LEU A 70 29.85 -6.33 -13.19
N ASP A 71 29.68 -6.43 -11.87
CA ASP A 71 30.77 -6.26 -10.89
C ASP A 71 31.86 -7.34 -11.02
N ASP A 72 31.47 -8.60 -11.18
CA ASP A 72 32.38 -9.72 -11.41
C ASP A 72 33.18 -9.52 -12.72
N SER A 73 32.51 -9.04 -13.78
CA SER A 73 33.17 -8.71 -15.05
C SER A 73 34.16 -7.55 -14.89
N GLY A 74 33.78 -6.48 -14.17
CA GLY A 74 34.65 -5.34 -13.89
C GLY A 74 35.89 -5.73 -13.08
N THR A 75 35.71 -6.56 -12.06
CA THR A 75 36.81 -7.11 -11.25
C THR A 75 37.74 -7.97 -12.10
N THR A 76 37.19 -8.76 -13.01
CA THR A 76 37.98 -9.59 -13.95
C THR A 76 38.82 -8.70 -14.86
N MET A 77 38.26 -7.62 -15.40
CA MET A 77 39.01 -6.65 -16.20
C MET A 77 40.15 -5.97 -15.41
N MET A 78 39.92 -5.63 -14.14
CA MET A 78 41.00 -5.07 -13.28
C MET A 78 42.12 -6.06 -12.99
N ARG A 79 41.83 -7.37 -12.95
CA ARG A 79 42.84 -8.41 -12.73
C ARG A 79 43.76 -8.65 -13.93
N TYR A 80 43.28 -8.34 -15.13
CA TYR A 80 44.02 -8.51 -16.39
C TYR A 80 44.66 -7.21 -16.91
N ALA A 81 44.51 -6.09 -16.18
CA ALA A 81 45.18 -4.81 -16.44
C ALA A 81 46.47 -4.70 -15.60
#